data_AF-A0A7C0ZR74-F1
#
_entry.id   AF-A0A7C0ZR74-F1
#
_cell.length_a   1.000
_cell.length_b   1.000
_cell.length_c   1.000
_cell.angle_alpha   90.00
_cell.angle_beta   90.00
_cell.angle_gamma   90.00
#
_symmetry.space_group_name_H-M   'P 1'
#
loop_
_entity.id
_entity.type
_entity.pdbx_description
1 polymer ?
#
loop_
_entity_poly.entity_id
_entity_poly.type
_entity_poly.pdbx_seq_one_letter_code
_entity_poly.pdbx_strand_id
1 'polypeptide(L)'
;MKGKFSIVLHTHLPFCLGKGRWPFGEEWLFETVFDTYLPLLKVLNELVEEGKRFKIVVGLTPVLLEQLKSYYFKEKFLEYLDQKEELGKKDLVHFKGNPTYTKLTEYYLREIEDIRNLFVSLNEDIVSGFISLERKGFVELITSAATHAYLPLLKNDLSREVEV
;
A
#
# COMPACT_ATOMS: atom_id res chain seq x y z
N MET A 1 32.67 -14.93 4.86
CA MET A 1 31.37 -14.20 4.78
C MET A 1 30.79 -14.50 3.41
N LYS A 2 29.56 -15.03 3.33
CA LYS A 2 28.83 -15.11 2.05
C LYS A 2 28.42 -13.69 1.63
N GLY A 3 28.18 -13.46 0.34
CA GLY A 3 27.98 -12.12 -0.26
C GLY A 3 26.88 -11.27 0.39
N LYS A 4 26.84 -9.98 0.05
CA LYS A 4 25.79 -9.06 0.49
C LYS A 4 24.60 -9.17 -0.47
N PHE A 5 23.38 -9.16 0.07
CA PHE A 5 22.14 -9.14 -0.69
C PHE A 5 21.23 -8.05 -0.12
N SER A 6 20.58 -7.28 -1.00
CA SER A 6 19.68 -6.19 -0.62
C SER A 6 18.45 -6.24 -1.52
N ILE A 7 17.27 -6.27 -0.89
CA ILE A 7 15.99 -6.05 -1.58
C ILE A 7 15.69 -4.55 -1.48
N VAL A 8 15.39 -3.95 -2.62
CA VAL A 8 14.96 -2.54 -2.73
C VAL A 8 13.59 -2.53 -3.39
N LEU A 9 12.56 -2.13 -2.64
CA LEU A 9 11.19 -2.02 -3.13
C LEU A 9 10.91 -0.55 -3.43
N HIS A 10 10.64 -0.22 -4.70
CA HIS A 10 10.25 1.12 -5.11
C HIS A 10 8.73 1.22 -5.20
N THR A 11 8.11 1.98 -4.30
CA THR A 11 6.65 2.16 -4.25
C THR A 11 6.24 3.55 -4.73
N HIS A 12 5.46 3.55 -5.81
CA HIS A 12 5.04 4.74 -6.52
C HIS A 12 3.64 4.57 -7.12
N LEU A 13 2.84 5.63 -7.01
CA LEU A 13 1.70 5.88 -7.88
C LEU A 13 1.70 7.37 -8.25
N PRO A 14 1.27 7.74 -9.48
CA PRO A 14 1.03 9.13 -9.81
C PRO A 14 -0.09 9.70 -8.93
N PHE A 15 -0.27 11.02 -8.96
CA PHE A 15 -1.37 11.65 -8.24
C PHE A 15 -2.72 11.30 -8.89
N CYS A 16 -3.43 10.33 -8.32
CA CYS A 16 -4.71 9.82 -8.82
C CYS A 16 -5.89 10.16 -7.90
N LEU A 17 -5.63 10.53 -6.65
CA LEU A 17 -6.66 10.89 -5.68
C LEU A 17 -7.53 12.07 -6.17
N GLY A 18 -8.85 11.90 -6.26
CA GLY A 18 -9.78 12.88 -6.80
C GLY A 18 -9.70 13.10 -8.32
N LYS A 19 -9.00 12.24 -9.08
CA LYS A 19 -8.78 12.38 -10.54
C LYS A 19 -9.50 11.31 -11.36
N GLY A 20 -10.72 10.96 -10.95
CA GLY A 20 -11.49 9.84 -11.50
C GLY A 20 -11.40 8.61 -10.61
N ARG A 21 -12.33 7.66 -10.77
CA ARG A 21 -12.44 6.48 -9.89
C ARG A 21 -11.98 5.20 -10.59
N TRP A 22 -12.66 4.82 -11.67
CA TRP A 22 -12.44 3.58 -12.42
C TRP A 22 -12.57 3.82 -13.94
N PRO A 23 -11.82 3.13 -14.82
CA PRO A 23 -10.81 2.08 -14.52
C PRO A 23 -9.46 2.62 -14.08
N PHE A 24 -9.23 3.92 -14.23
CA PHE A 24 -7.98 4.58 -13.87
C PHE A 24 -8.30 5.78 -12.96
N GLY A 25 -7.59 5.88 -11.83
CA GLY A 25 -7.87 6.90 -10.82
C GLY A 25 -7.64 6.38 -9.42
N GLU A 26 -8.54 6.74 -8.51
CA GLU A 26 -8.48 6.39 -7.09
C GLU A 26 -8.41 4.88 -6.83
N GLU A 27 -9.06 4.08 -7.67
CA GLU A 27 -9.10 2.63 -7.48
C GLU A 27 -7.69 2.01 -7.55
N TRP A 28 -6.78 2.58 -8.34
CA TRP A 28 -5.37 2.16 -8.33
C TRP A 28 -4.72 2.32 -6.95
N LEU A 29 -4.98 3.44 -6.27
CA LEU A 29 -4.43 3.67 -4.95
C LEU A 29 -5.04 2.71 -3.93
N PHE A 30 -6.36 2.49 -4.00
CA PHE A 30 -7.05 1.58 -3.07
C PHE A 30 -6.61 0.13 -3.26
N GLU A 31 -6.57 -0.37 -4.50
CA GLU A 31 -6.08 -1.70 -4.84
C GLU A 31 -4.63 -1.88 -4.39
N THR A 32 -3.76 -0.89 -4.66
CA THR A 32 -2.35 -0.99 -4.25
C THR A 32 -2.19 -0.99 -2.72
N VAL A 33 -3.00 -0.22 -2.00
CA VAL A 33 -2.99 -0.24 -0.52
C VAL A 33 -3.47 -1.59 0.00
N PHE A 34 -4.56 -2.12 -0.58
CA PHE A 34 -5.18 -3.38 -0.20
C PHE A 34 -4.27 -4.59 -0.47
N ASP A 35 -3.73 -4.69 -1.68
CA ASP A 35 -2.98 -5.87 -2.14
C ASP A 35 -1.47 -5.77 -1.90
N THR A 36 -0.92 -4.58 -1.62
CA THR A 36 0.54 -4.38 -1.50
C THR A 36 0.97 -3.74 -0.18
N TYR A 37 0.55 -2.51 0.11
CA TYR A 37 1.18 -1.75 1.21
C TYR A 37 0.82 -2.29 2.59
N LEU A 38 -0.46 -2.58 2.82
CA LEU A 38 -0.91 -3.17 4.09
C LEU A 38 -0.42 -4.62 4.25
N PRO A 39 -0.51 -5.51 3.24
CA PRO A 39 0.11 -6.83 3.31
C PRO A 39 1.61 -6.80 3.57
N LEU A 40 2.35 -5.87 2.95
CA LEU A 40 3.78 -5.70 3.20
C LEU A 40 4.03 -5.32 4.67
N LEU A 41 3.29 -4.34 5.21
CA LEU A 41 3.39 -4.00 6.62
C LEU A 41 3.04 -5.18 7.54
N LYS A 42 2.02 -5.97 7.21
CA LYS A 42 1.63 -7.18 7.95
C LYS A 42 2.81 -8.15 8.04
N VAL A 43 3.34 -8.58 6.90
CA VAL A 43 4.46 -9.54 6.82
C VAL A 43 5.71 -9.02 7.53
N LEU A 44 6.05 -7.74 7.36
CA LEU A 44 7.24 -7.18 8.01
C LEU A 44 7.08 -7.15 9.53
N ASN A 45 5.90 -6.82 10.06
CA ASN A 45 5.67 -6.86 11.51
C ASN A 45 5.63 -8.29 12.04
N GLU A 46 5.02 -9.24 11.33
CA GLU A 46 5.04 -10.66 11.70
C GLU A 46 6.48 -11.19 11.81
N LEU A 47 7.35 -10.87 10.84
CA LEU A 47 8.76 -11.25 10.90
C LEU A 47 9.49 -10.63 12.09
N VAL A 48 9.14 -9.39 12.48
CA VAL A 48 9.69 -8.74 13.68
C VAL A 48 9.23 -9.46 14.94
N GLU A 49 7.95 -9.81 15.04
CA GLU A 49 7.35 -10.51 16.18
C GLU A 49 7.93 -11.93 16.35
N GLU A 50 8.20 -12.62 15.23
CA GLU A 50 8.90 -13.90 15.21
C GLU A 50 10.41 -13.81 15.54
N GLY A 51 10.93 -12.60 15.77
CA GLY A 51 12.33 -12.36 16.07
C GLY A 51 13.28 -12.62 14.90
N LYS A 52 12.78 -12.59 13.65
CA LYS A 52 13.62 -12.76 12.46
C LYS A 52 14.51 -11.56 12.26
N ARG A 53 15.75 -11.81 11.85
CA ARG A 53 16.70 -10.75 11.50
C ARG A 53 16.67 -10.52 10.00
N PHE A 54 16.22 -9.35 9.58
CA PHE A 54 16.20 -8.93 8.18
C PHE A 54 16.46 -7.43 8.07
N LYS A 55 16.87 -7.00 6.88
CA LYS A 55 16.91 -5.59 6.48
C LYS A 55 16.49 -5.47 5.02
N ILE A 56 15.58 -4.56 4.73
CA ILE A 56 15.15 -4.23 3.38
C ILE A 56 15.09 -2.71 3.19
N VAL A 57 15.16 -2.26 1.95
CA VAL A 57 14.97 -0.86 1.59
C VAL A 57 13.60 -0.68 0.97
N VAL A 58 12.86 0.34 1.42
CA VAL A 58 11.55 0.70 0.87
C VAL A 58 11.60 2.17 0.44
N GLY A 59 11.42 2.42 -0.85
CA GLY A 59 11.38 3.76 -1.43
C GLY A 59 9.96 4.26 -1.57
N LEU A 60 9.62 5.34 -0.88
CA LEU A 60 8.28 5.96 -0.95
C LEU A 60 8.36 7.29 -1.68
N THR A 61 7.74 7.39 -2.86
CA THR A 61 7.74 8.65 -3.61
C THR A 61 6.93 9.75 -2.89
N PRO A 62 7.36 11.03 -2.89
CA PRO A 62 6.64 12.10 -2.19
C PRO A 62 5.17 12.25 -2.65
N VAL A 63 4.91 12.18 -3.95
CA VAL A 63 3.55 12.20 -4.51
C VAL A 63 2.66 11.05 -3.99
N LEU A 64 3.22 9.89 -3.68
CA LEU A 64 2.49 8.80 -3.04
C LEU A 64 2.22 9.13 -1.56
N LEU A 65 3.21 9.63 -0.84
CA LEU A 65 3.08 10.00 0.58
C LEU A 65 1.96 11.02 0.80
N GLU A 66 1.90 12.06 -0.02
CA GLU A 66 0.86 13.09 0.04
C GLU A 66 -0.55 12.50 -0.09
N GLN A 67 -0.74 11.52 -0.98
CA GLN A 67 -2.02 10.84 -1.15
C GLN A 67 -2.36 9.96 0.06
N LEU A 68 -1.40 9.20 0.59
CA LEU A 68 -1.61 8.32 1.75
C LEU A 68 -1.89 9.09 3.05
N LYS A 69 -1.38 10.32 3.19
CA LYS A 69 -1.64 11.16 4.37
C LYS A 69 -2.97 11.92 4.31
N SER A 70 -3.59 12.00 3.13
CA SER A 70 -4.84 12.74 2.93
C SER A 70 -6.01 12.16 3.73
N TYR A 71 -6.76 13.01 4.44
CA TYR A 71 -8.01 12.60 5.10
C TYR A 71 -9.02 12.01 4.11
N TYR A 72 -9.08 12.57 2.90
CA TYR A 72 -9.96 12.10 1.86
C TYR A 72 -9.61 10.67 1.43
N PHE A 73 -8.33 10.33 1.32
CA PHE A 73 -7.91 8.95 1.03
C PHE A 73 -8.39 7.98 2.12
N LYS A 74 -8.18 8.32 3.41
CA LYS A 74 -8.56 7.45 4.53
C LYS A 74 -10.06 7.12 4.51
N GLU A 75 -10.89 8.14 4.35
CA GLU A 75 -12.34 8.00 4.21
C GLU A 75 -12.69 7.11 3.02
N LYS A 76 -12.18 7.42 1.83
CA LYS A 76 -12.52 6.69 0.60
C LYS A 76 -11.99 5.28 0.54
N PHE A 77 -10.87 4.99 1.21
CA PHE A 77 -10.36 3.63 1.32
C PHE A 77 -11.27 2.76 2.19
N LEU A 78 -11.81 3.29 3.30
CA LEU A 78 -12.79 2.57 4.11
C LEU A 78 -14.10 2.31 3.33
N GLU A 79 -14.59 3.31 2.59
CA GLU A 79 -15.74 3.12 1.68
C GLU A 79 -15.47 2.07 0.61
N TYR A 80 -14.24 2.02 0.07
CA TYR A 80 -13.82 1.00 -0.89
C TYR A 80 -13.89 -0.40 -0.25
N LEU A 81 -13.40 -0.58 0.98
CA LEU A 81 -13.47 -1.86 1.69
C LEU A 81 -14.93 -2.27 1.96
N ASP A 82 -15.80 -1.33 2.36
CA ASP A 82 -17.24 -1.58 2.55
C ASP A 82 -17.87 -2.10 1.24
N GLN A 83 -17.56 -1.47 0.11
CA GLN A 83 -18.05 -1.87 -1.20
C GLN A 83 -17.58 -3.27 -1.58
N LYS A 84 -16.30 -3.59 -1.40
CA LYS A 84 -15.77 -4.93 -1.71
C LYS A 84 -16.36 -6.00 -0.80
N GLU A 85 -16.59 -5.70 0.48
CA GLU A 85 -17.23 -6.60 1.43
C GLU A 85 -18.69 -6.88 1.03
N GLU A 86 -19.46 -5.85 0.65
CA GLU A 86 -20.84 -6.03 0.16
C GLU A 86 -20.90 -6.87 -1.10
N LEU A 87 -19.96 -6.67 -2.04
CA LEU A 87 -19.85 -7.48 -3.25
C LEU A 87 -19.53 -8.93 -2.91
N GLY A 88 -18.56 -9.18 -2.02
CA GLY A 88 -18.23 -10.53 -1.56
C GLY A 88 -19.41 -11.25 -0.89
N LYS A 89 -20.22 -10.54 -0.09
CA LYS A 89 -21.44 -11.11 0.50
C LYS A 89 -22.49 -11.50 -0.54
N LYS A 90 -22.64 -10.70 -1.61
CA LYS A 90 -23.52 -11.03 -2.74
C LYS A 90 -22.99 -12.24 -3.51
N ASP A 91 -21.67 -12.33 -3.70
CA ASP A 91 -21.01 -13.45 -4.35
C ASP A 91 -21.17 -14.76 -3.57
N LEU A 92 -21.14 -14.73 -2.22
CA LEU A 92 -21.42 -15.92 -1.41
C LEU A 92 -22.81 -16.50 -1.67
N VAL A 93 -23.81 -15.62 -1.80
CA VAL A 93 -25.18 -16.04 -2.13
C VAL A 93 -25.24 -16.58 -3.56
N HIS A 94 -24.59 -15.91 -4.50
CA HIS A 94 -24.56 -16.30 -5.91
C HIS A 94 -23.90 -17.67 -6.13
N PHE A 95 -22.79 -17.93 -5.43
CA PHE A 95 -22.03 -19.19 -5.55
C PHE A 95 -22.53 -20.29 -4.62
N LYS A 96 -23.69 -20.12 -3.98
CA LYS A 96 -24.30 -21.15 -3.14
C LYS A 96 -24.49 -22.44 -3.95
N GLY A 97 -23.83 -23.52 -3.51
CA GLY A 97 -23.85 -24.83 -4.19
C GLY A 97 -22.63 -25.11 -5.06
N ASN A 98 -21.68 -24.16 -5.19
CA ASN A 98 -20.35 -24.40 -5.74
C ASN A 98 -19.30 -24.28 -4.61
N PRO A 99 -18.89 -25.41 -3.99
CA PRO A 99 -18.01 -25.37 -2.81
C PRO A 99 -16.65 -24.69 -3.07
N THR A 100 -16.14 -24.76 -4.30
CA THR A 100 -14.86 -24.13 -4.67
C THR A 100 -14.98 -22.61 -4.63
N TYR A 101 -16.00 -22.05 -5.30
CA TYR A 101 -16.19 -20.60 -5.32
C TYR A 101 -16.67 -20.07 -3.97
N THR A 102 -17.52 -20.79 -3.22
CA THR A 102 -17.87 -20.39 -1.85
C THR A 102 -16.64 -20.24 -0.98
N LYS A 103 -15.74 -21.24 -0.95
CA LYS A 103 -14.50 -21.18 -0.15
C LYS A 103 -13.58 -20.04 -0.56
N LEU A 104 -13.49 -19.77 -1.87
CA LEU A 104 -12.67 -18.67 -2.40
C LEU A 104 -13.24 -17.31 -1.99
N THR A 105 -14.56 -17.12 -2.08
CA THR A 105 -15.22 -15.88 -1.65
C THR A 105 -15.08 -15.70 -0.13
N GLU A 106 -15.23 -16.76 0.66
CA GLU A 106 -14.99 -16.72 2.11
C GLU A 106 -13.54 -16.31 2.45
N TYR A 107 -12.57 -16.77 1.66
CA TYR A 107 -11.17 -16.35 1.81
C TYR A 107 -11.03 -14.84 1.60
N TYR A 108 -11.51 -14.29 0.48
CA TYR A 108 -11.37 -12.86 0.23
C TYR A 108 -12.15 -11.97 1.20
N LEU A 109 -13.30 -12.42 1.70
CA LEU A 109 -14.01 -11.70 2.75
C LEU A 109 -13.19 -11.61 4.05
N ARG A 110 -12.47 -12.68 4.42
CA ARG A 110 -11.52 -12.64 5.55
C ARG A 110 -10.35 -11.71 5.26
N GLU A 111 -9.78 -11.73 4.06
CA GLU A 111 -8.70 -10.80 3.69
C GLU A 111 -9.16 -9.33 3.80
N ILE A 112 -10.39 -9.01 3.36
CA ILE A 112 -10.97 -7.67 3.51
C ILE A 112 -11.08 -7.26 4.98
N GLU A 113 -11.58 -8.16 5.83
CA GLU A 113 -11.68 -7.93 7.27
C GLU A 113 -10.30 -7.75 7.92
N ASP A 114 -9.34 -8.62 7.62
CA ASP A 114 -7.96 -8.54 8.12
C ASP A 114 -7.28 -7.22 7.75
N ILE A 115 -7.40 -6.81 6.48
CA ILE A 115 -6.80 -5.57 5.98
C ILE A 115 -7.48 -4.36 6.61
N ARG A 116 -8.80 -4.38 6.78
CA ARG A 116 -9.52 -3.33 7.50
C ARG A 116 -9.01 -3.20 8.93
N ASN A 117 -8.92 -4.32 9.65
CA ASN A 117 -8.47 -4.37 11.03
C ASN A 117 -7.03 -3.86 11.16
N LEU A 118 -6.14 -4.25 10.25
CA LEU A 118 -4.77 -3.74 10.20
C LEU A 118 -4.75 -2.23 9.97
N PHE A 119 -5.48 -1.72 8.97
CA PHE A 119 -5.52 -0.30 8.66
C PHE A 119 -6.01 0.53 9.86
N VAL A 120 -7.07 0.09 10.53
CA VAL A 120 -7.60 0.74 11.74
C VAL A 120 -6.60 0.66 12.90
N SER A 121 -5.94 -0.48 13.10
CA SER A 121 -4.91 -0.64 14.16
C SER A 121 -3.71 0.30 13.99
N LEU A 122 -3.43 0.71 12.75
CA LEU A 122 -2.41 1.71 12.40
C LEU A 122 -2.91 3.15 12.55
N ASN A 123 -4.10 3.37 13.12
CA ASN A 123 -4.79 4.66 13.14
C ASN A 123 -4.90 5.28 11.74
N GLU A 124 -5.15 4.44 10.74
CA GLU A 124 -5.29 4.83 9.33
C GLU A 124 -4.04 5.58 8.81
N ASP A 125 -2.86 5.25 9.34
CA ASP A 125 -1.60 5.92 9.03
C ASP A 125 -0.51 4.93 8.60
N ILE A 126 -0.62 4.49 7.34
CA ILE A 126 0.31 3.56 6.68
C ILE A 126 1.75 4.07 6.74
N VAL A 127 1.93 5.38 6.54
CA VAL A 127 3.26 6.02 6.55
C VAL A 127 3.93 5.87 7.92
N SER A 128 3.18 6.10 9.00
CA SER A 128 3.69 5.87 10.36
C SER A 128 4.03 4.39 10.62
N GLY A 129 3.34 3.45 9.97
CA GLY A 129 3.69 2.03 9.99
C GLY A 129 5.10 1.75 9.47
N PHE A 130 5.46 2.33 8.31
CA PHE A 130 6.82 2.21 7.75
C PHE A 130 7.88 2.92 8.60
N ILE A 131 7.59 4.12 9.12
CA ILE A 131 8.48 4.86 10.02
C ILE A 131 8.78 4.05 11.28
N SER A 132 7.79 3.34 11.82
CA SER A 132 7.96 2.46 12.99
C SER A 132 8.99 1.35 12.71
N LEU A 133 8.91 0.71 11.55
CA LEU A 133 9.86 -0.33 11.13
C LEU A 133 11.27 0.22 10.89
N GLU A 134 11.37 1.44 10.35
CA GLU A 134 12.66 2.12 10.19
C GLU A 134 13.32 2.44 11.53
N ARG A 135 12.56 3.00 12.47
CA ARG A 135 13.05 3.31 13.82
C ARG A 135 13.52 2.06 14.57
N LYS A 136 12.91 0.90 14.29
CA LYS A 136 13.32 -0.41 14.82
C LYS A 136 14.53 -1.00 14.07
N GLY A 137 14.95 -0.41 12.95
CA GLY A 137 16.14 -0.80 12.19
C GLY A 137 15.94 -1.96 11.20
N PHE A 138 14.69 -2.34 10.90
CA PHE A 138 14.35 -3.42 9.97
C PHE A 138 14.15 -2.95 8.53
N VAL A 139 13.74 -1.70 8.37
CA VAL A 139 13.54 -1.05 7.08
C VAL A 139 14.46 0.17 6.98
N GLU A 140 15.00 0.42 5.81
CA GLU A 140 15.62 1.70 5.45
C GLU A 140 14.67 2.41 4.49
N LEU A 141 14.23 3.63 4.82
CA LEU A 141 13.38 4.40 3.93
C LEU A 141 14.23 5.27 3.02
N ILE A 142 13.90 5.26 1.73
CA ILE A 142 14.45 6.19 0.74
C ILE A 142 13.30 6.97 0.09
N THR A 143 13.65 8.10 -0.51
CA THR A 143 12.72 8.94 -1.27
C THR A 143 13.09 8.94 -2.76
N SER A 144 12.33 9.71 -3.54
CA SER A 144 12.53 9.93 -4.97
C SER A 144 12.21 11.40 -5.30
N ALA A 145 12.34 11.76 -6.58
CA ALA A 145 11.80 13.01 -7.11
C ALA A 145 10.33 13.23 -6.69
N ALA A 146 9.98 14.47 -6.36
CA ALA A 146 8.70 14.90 -5.81
C ALA A 146 7.49 14.25 -6.50
N THR A 147 7.43 14.32 -7.84
CA THR A 147 6.34 13.77 -8.65
C THR A 147 6.77 12.55 -9.48
N HIS A 148 7.94 11.97 -9.16
CA HIS A 148 8.58 10.92 -9.95
C HIS A 148 8.87 11.39 -11.38
N ALA A 149 9.27 12.66 -11.54
CA ALA A 149 9.61 13.23 -12.82
C ALA A 149 10.80 12.53 -13.48
N TYR A 150 10.76 12.41 -14.81
CA TYR A 150 11.88 11.88 -15.57
C TYR A 150 12.99 12.93 -15.70
N LEU A 151 13.80 13.05 -14.64
CA LEU A 151 14.81 14.09 -14.45
C LEU A 151 15.73 14.35 -15.67
N PRO A 152 16.20 13.33 -16.42
CA PRO A 152 17.06 13.58 -17.57
C PRO A 152 16.44 14.45 -18.67
N LEU A 153 15.11 14.43 -18.83
CA LEU A 153 14.40 15.20 -19.87
C LEU A 153 13.79 16.51 -19.38
N LEU A 154 13.92 16.85 -18.09
CA LEU A 154 13.51 18.16 -17.61
C LEU A 154 14.37 19.24 -18.27
N LYS A 155 13.74 20.28 -18.81
CA LYS A 155 14.43 21.23 -19.71
C LYS A 155 15.53 22.04 -19.05
N ASN A 156 15.36 22.41 -17.77
CA ASN A 156 16.27 23.30 -17.05
C ASN A 156 16.60 22.72 -15.67
N ASP A 157 17.75 23.13 -15.12
CA ASP A 157 18.25 22.64 -13.83
C ASP A 157 17.33 23.03 -12.69
N LEU A 158 16.73 24.22 -12.72
CA LEU A 158 15.75 24.64 -11.73
C LEU A 158 14.57 23.64 -11.62
N SER A 159 14.10 23.09 -12.74
CA SER A 159 13.02 22.08 -12.74
C SER A 159 13.47 20.75 -12.12
N ARG A 160 14.76 20.42 -12.19
CA ARG A 160 15.35 19.24 -11.54
C ARG A 160 15.54 19.49 -10.05
N GLU A 161 16.01 20.68 -9.67
CA GLU A 161 16.23 21.09 -8.29
C GLU A 161 14.94 21.14 -7.47
N VAL A 162 13.82 21.57 -8.05
CA VAL A 162 12.54 21.57 -7.31
C VAL A 162 11.96 20.16 -7.12
N GLU A 163 12.43 19.17 -7.86
CA GLU A 163 12.00 17.78 -7.72
C GLU A 163 12.82 17.02 -6.65
N VAL A 164 14.04 17.46 -6.31
CA VAL A 164 15.00 16.73 -5.43
C VAL A 164 15.19 17.44 -4.10
#